data_AF-A0AAU1GZC5-F1
#
_entry.id   AF-A0AAU1GZC5-F1
#
_cell.length_a   1.000
_cell.length_b   1.000
_cell.length_c   1.000
_cell.angle_alpha   90.00
_cell.angle_beta   90.00
_cell.angle_gamma   90.00
#
_symmetry.space_group_name_H-M   'P 1'
#
loop_
_entity.id
_entity.type
_entity.pdbx_description
1 polymer ?
#
loop_
_entity_poly.entity_id
_entity_poly.type
_entity_poly.pdbx_seq_one_letter_code
_entity_poly.pdbx_strand_id
1 'polypeptide(L)'
;MSRLDNDTAAPIESATQNNDSDKGADMSGKNVVSVRGGKTHLRAQYLGDHVFPACRTGAMTNSGTKYRTTDAPVDCKTCSTYNAAHFETYYPSVEDEPTPDATTQEEDTMPAKTPEADAPNADVHALISDVHATIDQLKAVAPGLGAHDEAATLKQEAEDKIRQLPTGERNTLRKEVAAAFTAATKKPEPEPAPTPSTVTATAVQKRAEVEAEDPRKFDGVDKLIKDGVKAFSEGLALGLKLSNVGEKLARIHMEMRLSIPNPDANGLPDLTAIRKTTKNGAGAIYDEARKTIADDDVDRIAAHSSLVRATQNKASDVLVDWLDSFDTTPIEEVRVILDERFPGATDRLNENAELRAELNEDDPKRPAELSPSEAIRALYADHEIILPRYGRTELARIDRRVKALDAAKKELDALDGANPKKTEELKGKINDLKAEIPETFLEKTPEKTDAERAKEALEAVKAAMERAGKRAKKVKTAAQKNKVKTEAYALIRGFIDDLGLDVTALLPADDEE
;
A
#
# COMPACT_ATOMS: atom_id res chain seq x y z
N MET A 1 -40.56 -13.44 12.87
CA MET A 1 -41.01 -12.71 11.68
C MET A 1 -40.73 -11.24 11.88
N SER A 2 -39.67 -10.71 11.27
CA SER A 2 -39.61 -9.33 10.77
C SER A 2 -38.45 -9.26 9.80
N ARG A 3 -38.77 -9.02 8.52
CA ARG A 3 -37.80 -8.75 7.46
C ARG A 3 -37.32 -7.31 7.63
N LEU A 4 -36.02 -7.10 7.62
CA LEU A 4 -35.43 -5.78 7.44
C LEU A 4 -34.73 -5.78 6.09
N ASP A 5 -35.22 -4.87 5.25
CA ASP A 5 -34.81 -4.63 3.88
C ASP A 5 -33.40 -4.05 3.82
N ASN A 6 -32.57 -4.63 2.97
CA ASN A 6 -31.21 -4.18 2.69
C ASN A 6 -31.15 -3.82 1.19
N ASP A 7 -31.51 -2.59 0.85
CA ASP A 7 -31.34 -2.03 -0.49
C ASP A 7 -30.88 -0.58 -0.38
N THR A 8 -29.55 -0.37 -0.46
CA THR A 8 -28.85 0.70 -1.23
C THR A 8 -27.40 0.81 -0.76
N ALA A 9 -26.51 0.04 -1.39
CA ALA A 9 -25.07 0.30 -1.34
C ALA A 9 -24.58 0.53 -2.77
N ALA A 10 -24.17 1.77 -3.06
CA ALA A 10 -23.52 2.14 -4.31
C ALA A 10 -22.14 1.46 -4.45
N PRO A 11 -21.66 1.19 -5.68
CA PRO A 11 -20.39 0.52 -5.89
C PRO A 11 -19.22 1.39 -5.43
N ILE A 12 -18.36 0.82 -4.58
CA ILE A 12 -17.09 1.40 -4.16
C ILE A 12 -16.08 1.18 -5.31
N GLU A 13 -15.70 2.24 -5.99
CA GLU A 13 -14.56 2.21 -6.93
C GLU A 13 -13.26 1.89 -6.18
N SER A 14 -12.57 0.84 -6.63
CA SER A 14 -11.25 0.44 -6.14
C SER A 14 -10.20 1.51 -6.51
N ALA A 15 -9.77 2.29 -5.53
CA ALA A 15 -8.65 3.21 -5.64
C ALA A 15 -7.30 2.46 -5.64
N THR A 16 -6.92 1.86 -6.77
CA THR A 16 -5.59 1.28 -7.02
C THR A 16 -4.95 1.79 -8.31
N GLN A 17 -5.17 3.05 -8.68
CA GLN A 17 -4.48 3.67 -9.80
C GLN A 17 -3.63 4.87 -9.34
N ASN A 18 -2.33 4.82 -9.64
CA ASN A 18 -1.48 6.00 -9.59
C ASN A 18 -1.96 6.95 -10.69
N ASN A 19 -2.40 8.15 -10.31
CA ASN A 19 -2.74 9.19 -11.27
C ASN A 19 -1.47 9.71 -11.93
N ASP A 20 -1.12 9.13 -13.08
CA ASP A 20 -0.07 9.60 -13.98
C ASP A 20 -0.62 10.75 -14.85
N SER A 21 -0.62 11.98 -14.33
CA SER A 21 -1.08 13.15 -15.09
C SER A 21 0.03 13.91 -15.84
N ASP A 22 1.30 13.52 -15.73
CA ASP A 22 2.42 14.18 -16.41
C ASP A 22 3.10 13.24 -17.42
N LYS A 23 2.37 12.81 -18.44
CA LYS A 23 2.94 12.10 -19.60
C LYS A 23 3.38 13.11 -20.65
N GLY A 24 4.67 13.42 -20.70
CA GLY A 24 5.26 14.15 -21.84
C GLY A 24 6.47 15.04 -21.58
N ALA A 25 6.94 15.20 -20.35
CA ALA A 25 8.20 15.90 -20.10
C ALA A 25 9.39 14.94 -20.29
N ASP A 26 10.42 15.38 -21.00
CA ASP A 26 11.73 14.72 -21.01
C ASP A 26 12.23 14.63 -19.56
N MET A 27 12.25 13.40 -19.03
CA MET A 27 12.62 13.11 -17.65
C MET A 27 14.04 12.54 -17.57
N SER A 28 14.82 12.64 -18.65
CA SER A 28 16.26 12.34 -18.64
C SER A 28 16.97 13.28 -17.66
N GLY A 29 17.80 12.73 -16.78
CA GLY A 29 18.57 13.51 -15.80
C GLY A 29 17.90 13.76 -14.43
N LYS A 30 16.64 13.40 -14.21
CA LYS A 30 15.98 13.59 -12.90
C LYS A 30 16.25 12.42 -11.94
N ASN A 31 16.56 12.76 -10.68
CA ASN A 31 16.69 11.81 -9.57
C ASN A 31 15.31 11.48 -8.99
N VAL A 32 15.25 10.50 -8.07
CA VAL A 32 14.01 10.09 -7.41
C VAL A 32 14.14 10.04 -5.90
N VAL A 33 13.08 10.41 -5.20
CA VAL A 33 12.97 10.37 -3.73
C VAL A 33 11.64 9.75 -3.34
N SER A 34 11.62 9.01 -2.22
CA SER A 34 10.37 8.48 -1.67
C SER A 34 9.39 9.61 -1.36
N VAL A 35 8.09 9.39 -1.61
CA VAL A 35 7.02 10.36 -1.30
C VAL A 35 6.94 10.67 0.20
N ARG A 36 7.37 9.72 1.05
CA ARG A 36 7.45 9.92 2.51
C ARG A 36 8.73 10.63 2.97
N GLY A 37 9.53 11.14 2.03
CA GLY A 37 10.86 11.70 2.32
C GLY A 37 11.95 10.63 2.41
N GLY A 38 13.20 11.07 2.57
CA GLY A 38 14.38 10.21 2.66
C GLY A 38 15.46 10.58 1.65
N LYS A 39 16.33 9.62 1.36
CA LYS A 39 17.47 9.77 0.46
C LYS A 39 17.02 9.95 -1.00
N THR A 40 17.79 10.74 -1.73
CA THR A 40 17.71 10.94 -3.17
C THR A 40 18.54 9.89 -3.89
N HIS A 41 17.89 9.22 -4.84
CA HIS A 41 18.43 8.09 -5.60
C HIS A 41 18.54 8.44 -7.09
N LEU A 42 19.45 7.77 -7.79
CA LEU A 42 19.44 7.76 -9.25
C LEU A 42 18.18 7.07 -9.76
N ARG A 43 17.55 7.63 -10.79
CA ARG A 43 16.43 6.97 -11.48
C ARG A 43 16.95 5.80 -12.31
N ALA A 44 16.21 4.69 -12.30
CA ALA A 44 16.45 3.56 -13.19
C ALA A 44 16.07 3.96 -14.64
N GLN A 45 17.06 4.08 -15.52
CA GLN A 45 16.83 4.48 -16.92
C GLN A 45 16.11 3.38 -17.74
N TYR A 46 16.25 2.11 -17.35
CA TYR A 46 15.70 0.96 -18.08
C TYR A 46 14.19 0.72 -17.85
N LEU A 47 13.54 1.47 -16.96
CA LEU A 47 12.12 1.28 -16.62
C LEU A 47 11.17 2.26 -17.33
N GLY A 48 11.64 2.94 -18.39
CA GLY A 48 10.84 3.91 -19.14
C GLY A 48 10.27 4.99 -18.22
N ASP A 49 8.98 5.28 -18.33
CA ASP A 49 8.29 6.33 -17.57
C ASP A 49 8.17 6.06 -16.06
N HIS A 50 8.52 4.87 -15.59
CA HIS A 50 8.37 4.55 -14.17
C HIS A 50 9.41 5.27 -13.30
N VAL A 51 8.92 5.91 -12.24
CA VAL A 51 9.73 6.64 -11.26
C VAL A 51 10.22 5.65 -10.19
N PHE A 52 11.33 4.96 -10.44
CA PHE A 52 11.95 4.04 -9.47
C PHE A 52 13.47 4.27 -9.33
N PRO A 53 14.05 4.02 -8.14
CA PRO A 53 15.48 4.12 -7.93
C PRO A 53 16.24 2.98 -8.63
N ALA A 54 17.45 3.27 -9.11
CA ALA A 54 18.36 2.29 -9.71
C ALA A 54 18.92 1.30 -8.67
N CYS A 55 19.28 1.80 -7.48
CA CYS A 55 19.77 0.96 -6.39
C CYS A 55 18.59 0.30 -5.63
N ARG A 56 18.32 -0.97 -5.92
CA ARG A 56 17.29 -1.77 -5.22
C ARG A 56 17.90 -2.50 -4.01
N THR A 57 17.96 -1.83 -2.86
CA THR A 57 18.31 -2.51 -1.59
C THR A 57 17.05 -2.91 -0.83
N GLY A 58 17.10 -3.97 -0.02
CA GLY A 58 15.93 -4.75 0.45
C GLY A 58 14.81 -4.00 1.21
N ALA A 59 15.01 -2.76 1.64
CA ALA A 59 13.92 -1.91 2.17
C ALA A 59 13.07 -1.25 1.06
N MET A 60 13.59 -1.18 -0.17
CA MET A 60 12.99 -0.52 -1.34
C MET A 60 12.21 -1.47 -2.25
N THR A 61 12.31 -2.78 -2.02
CA THR A 61 11.53 -3.82 -2.72
C THR A 61 10.13 -4.03 -2.12
N ASN A 62 9.78 -3.29 -1.08
CA ASN A 62 8.41 -3.28 -0.57
C ASN A 62 7.48 -2.62 -1.60
N SER A 63 6.53 -3.38 -2.11
CA SER A 63 5.54 -3.02 -3.15
C SER A 63 4.61 -1.84 -2.82
N GLY A 64 4.87 -1.10 -1.73
CA GLY A 64 4.11 0.06 -1.28
C GLY A 64 4.87 1.39 -1.24
N THR A 65 6.20 1.40 -1.48
CA THR A 65 6.97 2.64 -1.47
C THR A 65 6.78 3.40 -2.78
N LYS A 66 6.11 4.56 -2.72
CA LYS A 66 5.93 5.46 -3.86
C LYS A 66 7.10 6.42 -3.96
N TYR A 67 7.55 6.72 -5.18
CA TYR A 67 8.61 7.67 -5.46
C TYR A 67 8.11 8.83 -6.32
N ARG A 68 8.76 9.98 -6.21
CA ARG A 68 8.58 11.15 -7.07
C ARG A 68 9.92 11.59 -7.63
N THR A 69 9.93 12.25 -8.79
CA THR A 69 11.14 12.85 -9.34
C THR A 69 11.56 14.09 -8.56
N THR A 70 12.86 14.35 -8.51
CA THR A 70 13.47 15.52 -7.88
C THR A 70 14.75 15.91 -8.61
N ASP A 71 15.08 17.21 -8.59
CA ASP A 71 16.33 17.75 -9.12
C ASP A 71 17.42 17.83 -8.03
N ALA A 72 17.13 17.36 -6.81
CA ALA A 72 18.11 17.28 -5.73
C ALA A 72 19.28 16.32 -6.09
N PRO A 73 20.50 16.58 -5.61
CA PRO A 73 21.65 15.69 -5.85
C PRO A 73 21.46 14.33 -5.16
N VAL A 74 22.10 13.29 -5.71
CA VAL A 74 22.05 11.93 -5.16
C VAL A 74 22.82 11.87 -3.84
N ASP A 75 22.14 11.54 -2.74
CA ASP A 75 22.75 11.37 -1.41
C ASP A 75 22.75 9.89 -0.95
N CYS A 76 22.17 9.00 -1.76
CA CYS A 76 22.20 7.57 -1.49
C CYS A 76 23.58 6.99 -1.83
N LYS A 77 24.34 6.63 -0.78
CA LYS A 77 25.67 6.01 -0.89
C LYS A 77 25.75 4.84 -1.87
N THR A 78 24.73 3.99 -1.94
CA THR A 78 24.71 2.87 -2.90
C THR A 78 24.58 3.35 -4.33
N CYS A 79 23.69 4.32 -4.57
CA CYS A 79 23.52 4.91 -5.89
C CYS A 79 24.75 5.76 -6.29
N SER A 80 25.44 6.42 -5.36
CA SER A 80 26.68 7.15 -5.68
C SER A 80 27.82 6.21 -6.09
N THR A 81 27.95 5.05 -5.45
CA THR A 81 28.92 4.01 -5.87
C THR A 81 28.53 3.38 -7.20
N TYR A 82 27.23 3.14 -7.43
CA TYR A 82 26.72 2.61 -8.70
C TYR A 82 27.00 3.56 -9.88
N ASN A 83 26.88 4.87 -9.66
CA ASN A 83 27.18 5.88 -10.68
C ASN A 83 28.66 5.86 -11.08
N ALA A 84 29.57 5.74 -10.10
CA ALA A 84 31.00 5.70 -10.34
C ALA A 84 31.40 4.46 -11.18
N ALA A 85 30.79 3.29 -10.92
CA ALA A 85 31.12 2.05 -11.62
C ALA A 85 30.51 1.93 -13.03
N HIS A 86 29.38 2.59 -13.32
CA HIS A 86 28.71 2.52 -14.63
C HIS A 86 29.06 3.65 -15.59
N PHE A 87 29.54 4.80 -15.12
CA PHE A 87 30.02 5.86 -16.02
C PHE A 87 31.28 5.43 -16.78
N GLU A 88 32.17 4.69 -16.11
CA GLU A 88 33.45 4.21 -16.67
C GLU A 88 33.27 3.16 -17.78
N THR A 89 32.13 2.46 -17.81
CA THR A 89 31.86 1.37 -18.76
C THR A 89 31.06 1.80 -20.00
N TYR A 90 30.38 2.96 -19.97
CA TYR A 90 29.48 3.38 -21.07
C TYR A 90 29.87 4.70 -21.74
N TYR A 91 30.81 5.47 -21.16
CA TYR A 91 31.41 6.65 -21.78
C TYR A 91 32.93 6.59 -21.60
N PRO A 92 33.70 6.00 -22.53
CA PRO A 92 35.15 6.18 -22.51
C PRO A 92 35.45 7.67 -22.67
N SER A 93 36.24 8.20 -21.75
CA SER A 93 36.66 9.60 -21.70
C SER A 93 37.24 10.04 -23.04
N VAL A 94 36.76 11.19 -23.53
CA VAL A 94 37.45 11.96 -24.57
C VAL A 94 38.78 12.42 -23.96
N GLU A 95 39.86 12.12 -24.66
CA GLU A 95 41.24 12.40 -24.26
C GLU A 95 41.44 13.92 -24.08
N ASP A 96 41.88 14.33 -22.89
CA ASP A 96 42.56 15.60 -22.68
C ASP A 96 43.90 15.32 -21.98
N GLU A 97 44.95 15.96 -22.51
CA GLU A 97 46.38 15.75 -22.21
C GLU A 97 46.83 16.17 -20.79
N PRO A 98 48.04 15.74 -20.35
CA PRO A 98 48.36 15.53 -18.94
C PRO A 98 49.00 16.73 -18.24
N THR A 99 48.87 16.77 -16.91
CA THR A 99 49.81 17.49 -16.03
C THR A 99 50.21 16.63 -14.83
N PRO A 100 51.44 16.80 -14.29
CA PRO A 100 52.11 15.77 -13.50
C PRO A 100 52.12 16.03 -11.98
N ASP A 101 52.48 14.95 -11.27
CA ASP A 101 53.00 14.82 -9.89
C ASP A 101 52.06 14.99 -8.68
N ALA A 102 51.82 13.87 -7.98
CA ALA A 102 52.16 13.69 -6.55
C ALA A 102 51.92 12.24 -6.05
N THR A 103 52.98 11.44 -6.12
CA THR A 103 53.53 10.47 -5.12
C THR A 103 52.63 9.73 -4.08
N THR A 104 52.67 8.38 -4.15
CA THR A 104 52.83 7.31 -3.09
C THR A 104 51.92 7.32 -1.85
N GLN A 105 51.31 6.24 -1.33
CA GLN A 105 51.63 4.82 -1.04
C GLN A 105 50.25 4.14 -0.72
N GLU A 106 49.96 2.83 -0.69
CA GLU A 106 50.71 1.62 -0.35
C GLU A 106 49.89 0.41 -0.88
N GLU A 107 50.59 -0.62 -1.37
CA GLU A 107 50.02 -1.88 -1.84
C GLU A 107 49.67 -2.81 -0.66
N ASP A 108 48.52 -3.47 -0.73
CA ASP A 108 48.32 -4.73 -0.01
C ASP A 108 47.71 -5.77 -0.96
N THR A 109 48.51 -6.78 -1.25
CA THR A 109 48.26 -7.85 -2.22
C THR A 109 47.51 -9.03 -1.59
N MET A 110 46.63 -9.67 -2.39
CA MET A 110 46.37 -11.12 -2.54
C MET A 110 44.86 -11.46 -2.54
N PRO A 111 44.43 -12.59 -3.15
CA PRO A 111 44.94 -13.23 -4.37
C PRO A 111 43.84 -13.46 -5.42
N ALA A 112 44.30 -13.60 -6.67
CA ALA A 112 43.49 -14.00 -7.81
C ALA A 112 42.80 -15.36 -7.59
N LYS A 113 41.50 -15.41 -7.86
CA LYS A 113 40.74 -16.65 -8.00
C LYS A 113 40.65 -17.01 -9.48
N THR A 114 41.12 -18.21 -9.76
CA THR A 114 41.21 -18.99 -10.99
C THR A 114 40.06 -18.77 -11.99
N PRO A 115 40.32 -18.74 -13.30
CA PRO A 115 39.26 -18.68 -14.32
C PRO A 115 38.47 -19.98 -14.30
N GLU A 116 37.16 -19.87 -14.07
CA GLU A 116 36.22 -20.95 -14.35
C GLU A 116 36.16 -21.17 -15.86
N ALA A 117 36.14 -22.45 -16.22
CA ALA A 117 36.26 -22.96 -17.56
C ALA A 117 35.17 -22.42 -18.51
N ASP A 118 35.60 -22.03 -19.70
CA ASP A 118 34.76 -21.93 -20.89
C ASP A 118 34.08 -23.29 -21.14
N ALA A 119 32.89 -23.47 -20.59
CA ALA A 119 31.91 -24.37 -21.16
C ALA A 119 31.62 -23.87 -22.59
N PRO A 120 31.42 -24.75 -23.58
CA PRO A 120 31.23 -24.30 -24.95
C PRO A 120 30.01 -23.38 -24.96
N ASN A 121 30.20 -22.12 -25.34
CA ASN A 121 29.13 -21.28 -25.86
C ASN A 121 28.60 -21.99 -27.10
N ALA A 122 27.80 -23.04 -26.90
CA ALA A 122 26.88 -23.55 -27.88
C ALA A 122 26.09 -22.34 -28.32
N ASP A 123 26.31 -21.99 -29.59
CA ASP A 123 26.02 -20.71 -30.19
C ASP A 123 24.66 -20.18 -29.70
N VAL A 124 24.72 -19.21 -28.78
CA VAL A 124 23.53 -18.62 -28.15
C VAL A 124 22.61 -18.08 -29.24
N HIS A 125 23.16 -17.59 -30.35
CA HIS A 125 22.39 -17.18 -31.51
C HIS A 125 21.73 -18.35 -32.25
N ALA A 126 22.37 -19.52 -32.33
CA ALA A 126 21.75 -20.72 -32.87
C ALA A 126 20.59 -21.19 -31.98
N LEU A 127 20.73 -21.17 -30.65
CA LEU A 127 19.65 -21.50 -29.71
C LEU A 127 18.49 -20.51 -29.79
N ILE A 128 18.76 -19.20 -29.90
CA ILE A 128 17.71 -18.18 -30.12
C ILE A 128 17.02 -18.44 -31.46
N SER A 129 17.79 -18.72 -32.52
CA SER A 129 17.26 -19.04 -33.85
C SER A 129 16.36 -20.28 -33.81
N ASP A 130 16.75 -21.33 -33.08
CA ASP A 130 15.96 -22.55 -32.92
C ASP A 130 14.67 -22.30 -32.13
N VAL A 131 14.69 -21.41 -31.13
CA VAL A 131 13.49 -20.98 -30.42
C VAL A 131 12.54 -20.22 -31.35
N HIS A 132 13.04 -19.31 -32.18
CA HIS A 132 12.22 -18.61 -33.16
C HIS A 132 11.65 -19.55 -34.23
N ALA A 133 12.42 -20.52 -34.70
CA ALA A 133 11.92 -21.57 -35.60
C ALA A 133 10.78 -22.37 -34.96
N THR A 134 10.90 -22.69 -33.67
CA THR A 134 9.85 -23.40 -32.92
C THR A 134 8.60 -22.51 -32.73
N ILE A 135 8.79 -21.20 -32.49
CA ILE A 135 7.69 -20.22 -32.44
C ILE A 135 6.95 -20.14 -33.78
N ASP A 136 7.67 -20.17 -34.91
CA ASP A 136 7.06 -20.10 -36.24
C ASP A 136 6.32 -21.39 -36.59
N GLN A 137 6.84 -22.56 -36.21
CA GLN A 137 6.09 -23.82 -36.26
C GLN A 137 4.81 -23.74 -35.43
N LEU A 138 4.89 -23.14 -34.25
CA LEU A 138 3.75 -22.98 -33.34
C LEU A 138 2.68 -22.03 -33.91
N LYS A 139 3.09 -20.97 -34.63
CA LYS A 139 2.17 -20.10 -35.39
C LYS A 139 1.55 -20.80 -36.61
N ALA A 140 2.21 -21.82 -37.15
CA ALA A 140 1.73 -22.58 -38.30
C ALA A 140 0.72 -23.69 -37.94
N VAL A 141 0.54 -24.00 -36.65
CA VAL A 141 -0.46 -24.96 -36.18
C VAL A 141 -1.86 -24.43 -36.50
N ALA A 142 -2.55 -25.12 -37.41
CA ALA A 142 -3.90 -24.74 -37.82
C ALA A 142 -4.90 -24.98 -36.68
N PRO A 143 -5.74 -24.01 -36.31
CA PRO A 143 -6.72 -24.18 -35.24
C PRO A 143 -7.77 -25.24 -35.64
N GLY A 144 -7.85 -26.33 -34.88
CA GLY A 144 -8.70 -27.49 -35.20
C GLY A 144 -8.62 -28.63 -34.18
N LEU A 145 -9.25 -29.77 -34.47
CA LEU A 145 -9.16 -30.98 -33.64
C LEU A 145 -7.72 -31.51 -33.66
N GLY A 146 -7.05 -31.52 -32.50
CA GLY A 146 -5.63 -31.93 -32.34
C GLY A 146 -4.64 -30.75 -32.23
N ALA A 147 -5.06 -29.53 -32.54
CA ALA A 147 -4.20 -28.33 -32.52
C ALA A 147 -3.65 -28.00 -31.13
N HIS A 148 -4.42 -28.32 -30.07
CA HIS A 148 -3.99 -28.08 -28.70
C HIS A 148 -2.83 -28.99 -28.28
N ASP A 149 -2.86 -30.27 -28.68
CA ASP A 149 -1.84 -31.24 -28.29
C ASP A 149 -0.53 -31.04 -29.09
N GLU A 150 -0.66 -30.68 -30.37
CA GLU A 150 0.48 -30.29 -31.22
C GLU A 150 1.13 -28.98 -30.72
N ALA A 151 0.33 -27.95 -30.44
CA ALA A 151 0.83 -26.69 -29.89
C ALA A 151 1.45 -26.87 -28.49
N ALA A 152 0.96 -27.80 -27.67
CA ALA A 152 1.51 -28.07 -26.34
C ALA A 152 2.90 -28.73 -26.43
N THR A 153 3.09 -29.63 -27.39
CA THR A 153 4.39 -30.28 -27.65
C THR A 153 5.43 -29.27 -28.11
N LEU A 154 5.09 -28.41 -29.07
CA LEU A 154 5.98 -27.35 -29.57
C LEU A 154 6.30 -26.31 -28.49
N LYS A 155 5.34 -25.99 -27.62
CA LYS A 155 5.57 -25.09 -26.48
C LYS A 155 6.62 -25.67 -25.52
N GLN A 156 6.52 -26.95 -25.20
CA GLN A 156 7.45 -27.61 -24.30
C GLN A 156 8.87 -27.65 -24.91
N GLU A 157 8.98 -27.97 -26.20
CA GLU A 157 10.26 -27.94 -26.91
C GLU A 157 10.91 -26.55 -26.90
N ALA A 158 10.12 -25.49 -27.11
CA ALA A 158 10.61 -24.12 -27.02
C ALA A 158 11.04 -23.74 -25.58
N GLU A 159 10.33 -24.19 -24.55
CA GLU A 159 10.70 -23.94 -23.15
C GLU A 159 12.00 -24.64 -22.75
N ASP A 160 12.26 -25.86 -23.25
CA ASP A 160 13.49 -26.60 -23.00
C ASP A 160 14.71 -25.95 -23.68
N LYS A 161 14.54 -25.38 -24.88
CA LYS A 161 15.56 -24.57 -25.56
C LYS A 161 15.82 -23.25 -24.82
N ILE A 162 14.77 -22.57 -24.34
CA ILE A 162 14.90 -21.31 -23.57
C ILE A 162 15.64 -21.52 -22.24
N ARG A 163 15.52 -22.68 -21.58
CA ARG A 163 16.25 -22.98 -20.33
C ARG A 163 17.77 -23.00 -20.53
N GLN A 164 18.25 -23.25 -21.75
CA GLN A 164 19.67 -23.29 -22.09
C GLN A 164 20.26 -21.89 -22.36
N LEU A 165 19.42 -20.86 -22.55
CA LEU A 165 19.88 -19.48 -22.81
C LEU A 165 20.29 -18.74 -21.52
N PRO A 166 21.10 -17.67 -21.62
CA PRO A 166 21.39 -16.77 -20.49
C PRO A 166 20.12 -16.10 -19.93
N THR A 167 20.09 -15.83 -18.62
CA THR A 167 18.91 -15.33 -17.90
C THR A 167 18.29 -14.05 -18.52
N GLY A 168 19.10 -13.19 -19.13
CA GLY A 168 18.65 -11.94 -19.75
C GLY A 168 17.68 -12.12 -20.92
N GLU A 169 17.78 -13.23 -21.67
CA GLU A 169 17.03 -13.43 -22.92
C GLU A 169 15.78 -14.30 -22.75
N ARG A 170 15.69 -15.04 -21.64
CA ARG A 170 14.61 -16.01 -21.39
C ARG A 170 13.22 -15.40 -21.34
N ASN A 171 13.08 -14.20 -20.77
CA ASN A 171 11.78 -13.61 -20.49
C ASN A 171 11.05 -13.16 -21.76
N THR A 172 11.78 -12.60 -22.73
CA THR A 172 11.22 -12.16 -24.01
C THR A 172 10.74 -13.36 -24.81
N LEU A 173 11.57 -14.40 -24.96
CA LEU A 173 11.24 -15.60 -25.71
C LEU A 173 10.07 -16.38 -25.08
N ARG A 174 10.01 -16.49 -23.74
CA ARG A 174 8.85 -17.11 -23.05
C ARG A 174 7.54 -16.39 -23.36
N LYS A 175 7.56 -15.06 -23.44
CA LYS A 175 6.39 -14.26 -23.75
C LYS A 175 5.92 -14.50 -25.18
N GLU A 176 6.84 -14.59 -26.13
CA GLU A 176 6.54 -14.88 -27.53
C GLU A 176 5.99 -16.29 -27.75
N VAL A 177 6.58 -17.30 -27.09
CA VAL A 177 6.06 -18.68 -27.09
C VAL A 177 4.65 -18.73 -26.51
N ALA A 178 4.39 -18.05 -25.39
CA ALA A 178 3.06 -18.00 -24.78
C ALA A 178 2.02 -17.31 -25.69
N ALA A 179 2.42 -16.24 -26.39
CA ALA A 179 1.55 -15.55 -27.33
C ALA A 179 1.22 -16.42 -28.56
N ALA A 180 2.22 -17.11 -29.12
CA ALA A 180 2.02 -18.04 -30.23
C ALA A 180 1.11 -19.21 -29.82
N PHE A 181 1.28 -19.76 -28.62
CA PHE A 181 0.43 -20.83 -28.10
C PHE A 181 -1.02 -20.39 -27.95
N THR A 182 -1.23 -19.22 -27.35
CA THR A 182 -2.58 -18.66 -27.23
C THR A 182 -3.24 -18.46 -28.59
N ALA A 183 -2.48 -18.03 -29.61
CA ALA A 183 -2.97 -17.85 -30.96
C ALA A 183 -3.35 -19.19 -31.63
N ALA A 184 -2.50 -20.22 -31.51
CA ALA A 184 -2.72 -21.55 -32.07
C ALA A 184 -3.91 -22.28 -31.43
N THR A 185 -4.14 -22.07 -30.12
CA THR A 185 -5.24 -22.72 -29.39
C THR A 185 -6.55 -21.92 -29.40
N LYS A 186 -6.57 -20.73 -30.00
CA LYS A 186 -7.79 -19.92 -30.10
C LYS A 186 -8.74 -20.58 -31.10
N LYS A 187 -9.90 -21.04 -30.61
CA LYS A 187 -10.95 -21.70 -31.41
C LYS A 187 -11.31 -20.84 -32.63
N PRO A 188 -11.36 -21.39 -33.86
CA PRO A 188 -11.60 -20.58 -35.05
C PRO A 188 -13.03 -20.05 -35.05
N GLU A 189 -13.14 -18.73 -35.24
CA GLU A 189 -14.37 -18.02 -35.57
C GLU A 189 -14.70 -18.35 -37.03
N PRO A 190 -15.91 -18.87 -37.36
CA PRO A 190 -16.18 -19.34 -38.71
C PRO A 190 -16.30 -18.16 -39.70
N GLU A 191 -15.43 -18.15 -40.70
CA GLU A 191 -15.51 -17.25 -41.86
C GLU A 191 -16.78 -17.49 -42.70
N PRO A 192 -17.34 -16.45 -43.34
CA PRO A 192 -18.58 -16.54 -44.10
C PRO A 192 -18.34 -17.17 -45.47
N ALA A 193 -19.07 -18.24 -45.79
CA ALA A 193 -19.12 -18.84 -47.13
C ALA A 193 -20.57 -18.88 -47.67
N PRO A 194 -20.75 -18.90 -49.01
CA PRO A 194 -21.78 -18.15 -49.72
C PRO A 194 -23.14 -18.86 -49.81
N THR A 195 -24.16 -18.04 -50.10
CA THR A 195 -25.57 -18.40 -50.37
C THR A 195 -25.73 -19.62 -51.30
N PRO A 196 -26.69 -20.52 -51.01
CA PRO A 196 -27.97 -20.41 -51.72
C PRO A 196 -29.24 -20.78 -50.92
N SER A 197 -30.29 -20.01 -51.21
CA SER A 197 -31.71 -20.37 -51.34
C SER A 197 -32.44 -21.14 -50.23
N THR A 198 -33.31 -20.37 -49.56
CA THR A 198 -34.72 -20.69 -49.23
C THR A 198 -35.02 -22.06 -48.61
N VAL A 199 -34.99 -22.17 -47.28
CA VAL A 199 -36.05 -22.85 -46.49
C VAL A 199 -36.14 -22.24 -45.08
N THR A 200 -37.32 -21.68 -44.78
CA THR A 200 -37.98 -21.47 -43.49
C THR A 200 -37.15 -21.07 -42.26
N ALA A 201 -37.31 -19.80 -41.88
CA ALA A 201 -36.85 -19.21 -40.63
C ALA A 201 -37.32 -20.02 -39.41
N THR A 202 -36.38 -20.65 -38.71
CA THR A 202 -36.53 -21.02 -37.30
C THR A 202 -35.53 -20.19 -36.52
N ALA A 203 -36.05 -19.50 -35.50
CA ALA A 203 -35.45 -18.36 -34.83
C ALA A 203 -34.07 -18.66 -34.20
N VAL A 204 -33.02 -18.04 -34.73
CA VAL A 204 -31.84 -17.70 -33.95
C VAL A 204 -32.25 -16.53 -33.04
N GLN A 205 -32.45 -16.81 -31.76
CA GLN A 205 -32.61 -15.78 -30.76
C GLN A 205 -31.37 -14.88 -30.81
N LYS A 206 -31.55 -13.64 -31.28
CA LYS A 206 -30.70 -12.51 -30.90
C LYS A 206 -30.47 -12.65 -29.40
N ARG A 207 -29.21 -12.80 -28.98
CA ARG A 207 -28.83 -12.53 -27.59
C ARG A 207 -29.04 -11.03 -27.44
N ALA A 208 -30.26 -10.68 -27.05
CA ALA A 208 -30.61 -9.32 -26.72
C ALA A 208 -29.59 -8.87 -25.68
N GLU A 209 -28.96 -7.74 -25.95
CA GLU A 209 -28.27 -6.94 -24.95
C GLU A 209 -29.37 -6.47 -23.99
N VAL A 210 -29.82 -7.38 -23.13
CA VAL A 210 -30.65 -7.04 -21.99
C VAL A 210 -29.65 -6.45 -21.02
N GLU A 211 -29.70 -5.14 -20.83
CA GLU A 211 -29.26 -4.46 -19.61
C GLU A 211 -30.03 -5.08 -18.44
N ALA A 212 -29.66 -6.31 -18.07
CA ALA A 212 -30.11 -6.92 -16.84
C ALA A 212 -29.19 -6.37 -15.76
N GLU A 213 -29.62 -5.28 -15.12
CA GLU A 213 -28.96 -4.75 -13.92
C GLU A 213 -28.85 -5.82 -12.81
N ASP A 214 -29.68 -6.87 -12.87
CA ASP A 214 -29.63 -8.01 -11.96
C ASP A 214 -29.15 -9.30 -12.68
N PRO A 215 -27.93 -9.79 -12.37
CA PRO A 215 -27.37 -11.01 -12.96
C PRO A 215 -28.17 -12.28 -12.60
N ARG A 216 -29.06 -12.23 -11.60
CA ARG A 216 -29.89 -13.38 -11.18
C ARG A 216 -31.01 -13.71 -12.17
N LYS A 217 -31.32 -12.82 -13.11
CA LYS A 217 -32.34 -13.03 -14.14
C LYS A 217 -31.93 -14.04 -15.21
N PHE A 218 -30.65 -14.40 -15.28
CA PHE A 218 -30.13 -15.39 -16.23
C PHE A 218 -30.23 -16.81 -15.64
N ASP A 219 -30.76 -17.74 -16.45
CA ASP A 219 -30.90 -19.14 -16.05
C ASP A 219 -29.55 -19.76 -15.66
N GLY A 220 -29.54 -20.52 -14.55
CA GLY A 220 -28.34 -21.12 -13.96
C GLY A 220 -27.44 -20.18 -13.13
N VAL A 221 -27.56 -18.84 -13.25
CA VAL A 221 -26.69 -17.90 -12.51
C VAL A 221 -26.95 -17.93 -11.01
N ASP A 222 -28.20 -18.07 -10.57
CA ASP A 222 -28.52 -18.19 -9.15
C ASP A 222 -27.84 -19.39 -8.48
N LYS A 223 -27.69 -20.51 -9.20
CA LYS A 223 -26.98 -21.68 -8.70
C LYS A 223 -25.48 -21.38 -8.58
N LEU A 224 -24.88 -20.75 -9.59
CA LEU A 224 -23.47 -20.34 -9.56
C LEU A 224 -23.18 -19.32 -8.45
N ILE A 225 -24.09 -18.38 -8.19
CA ILE A 225 -23.98 -17.45 -7.06
C ILE A 225 -24.01 -18.23 -5.75
N LYS A 226 -24.93 -19.19 -5.57
CA LYS A 226 -25.00 -20.01 -4.35
C LYS A 226 -23.74 -20.85 -4.14
N ASP A 227 -23.27 -21.51 -5.20
CA ASP A 227 -22.05 -22.31 -5.16
C ASP A 227 -20.82 -21.43 -4.88
N GLY A 228 -20.75 -20.24 -5.50
CA GLY A 228 -19.72 -19.24 -5.24
C GLY A 228 -19.75 -18.69 -3.81
N VAL A 229 -20.92 -18.37 -3.26
CA VAL A 229 -21.10 -17.95 -1.86
C VAL A 229 -20.67 -19.06 -0.90
N LYS A 230 -20.99 -20.32 -1.22
CA LYS A 230 -20.56 -21.48 -0.43
C LYS A 230 -19.03 -21.60 -0.44
N ALA A 231 -18.40 -21.63 -1.61
CA ALA A 231 -16.94 -21.71 -1.73
C ALA A 231 -16.23 -20.52 -1.05
N PHE A 232 -16.78 -19.31 -1.20
CA PHE A 232 -16.26 -18.11 -0.56
C PHE A 232 -16.39 -18.18 0.98
N SER A 233 -17.53 -18.64 1.49
CA SER A 233 -17.73 -18.78 2.95
C SER A 233 -16.84 -19.87 3.57
N GLU A 234 -16.60 -20.98 2.86
CA GLU A 234 -15.60 -21.98 3.24
C GLU A 234 -14.18 -21.39 3.25
N GLY A 235 -13.83 -20.61 2.23
CA GLY A 235 -12.56 -19.86 2.17
C GLY A 235 -12.39 -18.88 3.34
N LEU A 236 -13.43 -18.12 3.69
CA LEU A 236 -13.44 -17.24 4.86
C LEU A 236 -13.24 -18.02 6.17
N ALA A 237 -13.91 -19.16 6.33
CA ALA A 237 -13.77 -20.00 7.52
C ALA A 237 -12.35 -20.56 7.67
N LEU A 238 -11.71 -20.97 6.57
CA LEU A 238 -10.31 -21.39 6.56
C LEU A 238 -9.36 -20.21 6.86
N GLY A 239 -9.64 -19.02 6.32
CA GLY A 239 -8.91 -17.80 6.64
C GLY A 239 -8.98 -17.41 8.13
N LEU A 240 -10.16 -17.54 8.75
CA LEU A 240 -10.33 -17.33 10.20
C LEU A 240 -9.55 -18.36 11.02
N LYS A 241 -9.58 -19.64 10.62
CA LYS A 241 -8.76 -20.68 11.26
C LYS A 241 -7.27 -20.36 11.15
N LEU A 242 -6.80 -19.91 9.99
CA LEU A 242 -5.41 -19.48 9.79
C LEU A 242 -5.05 -18.31 10.72
N SER A 243 -5.94 -17.32 10.87
CA SER A 243 -5.74 -16.22 11.82
C SER A 243 -5.65 -16.72 13.27
N ASN A 244 -6.49 -17.66 13.69
CA ASN A 244 -6.46 -18.24 15.03
C ASN A 244 -5.17 -19.03 15.29
N VAL A 245 -4.68 -19.78 14.29
CA VAL A 245 -3.37 -20.44 14.38
C VAL A 245 -2.26 -19.40 14.47
N GLY A 246 -2.36 -18.32 13.68
CA GLY A 246 -1.43 -17.20 13.72
C GLY A 246 -1.35 -16.56 15.11
N GLU A 247 -2.49 -16.36 15.77
CA GLU A 247 -2.57 -15.85 17.15
C GLU A 247 -1.98 -16.83 18.17
N LYS A 248 -2.28 -18.13 18.07
CA LYS A 248 -1.66 -19.15 18.94
C LYS A 248 -0.14 -19.14 18.82
N LEU A 249 0.39 -19.04 17.60
CA LEU A 249 1.82 -18.96 17.38
C LEU A 249 2.40 -17.64 17.91
N ALA A 250 1.65 -16.54 17.85
CA ALA A 250 2.05 -15.28 18.46
C ALA A 250 2.11 -15.36 19.99
N ARG A 251 1.22 -16.13 20.64
CA ARG A 251 1.29 -16.44 22.08
C ARG A 251 2.53 -17.26 22.43
N ILE A 252 2.88 -18.26 21.62
CA ILE A 252 4.14 -19.01 21.78
C ILE A 252 5.34 -18.06 21.67
N HIS A 253 5.35 -17.16 20.68
CA HIS A 253 6.41 -16.15 20.59
C HIS A 253 6.45 -15.21 21.80
N MET A 254 5.31 -14.90 22.40
CA MET A 254 5.25 -14.12 23.62
C MET A 254 5.88 -14.87 24.80
N GLU A 255 5.60 -16.16 24.97
CA GLU A 255 6.25 -17.01 25.99
C GLU A 255 7.76 -17.10 25.80
N MET A 256 8.22 -17.17 24.54
CA MET A 256 9.65 -17.10 24.23
C MET A 256 10.26 -15.76 24.66
N ARG A 257 9.57 -14.64 24.40
CA ARG A 257 10.00 -13.30 24.83
C ARG A 257 10.08 -13.19 26.35
N LEU A 258 9.13 -13.78 27.06
CA LEU A 258 9.12 -13.86 28.52
C LEU A 258 10.29 -14.65 29.11
N SER A 259 10.87 -15.55 28.32
CA SER A 259 11.98 -16.42 28.74
C SER A 259 13.35 -15.88 28.35
N ILE A 260 13.43 -14.90 27.46
CA ILE A 260 14.69 -14.32 26.98
C ILE A 260 14.91 -12.98 27.70
N PRO A 261 15.91 -12.89 28.60
CA PRO A 261 16.21 -11.64 29.29
C PRO A 261 16.86 -10.62 28.35
N ASN A 262 16.50 -9.35 28.55
CA ASN A 262 17.07 -8.22 27.86
C ASN A 262 18.09 -7.53 28.77
N PRO A 263 19.40 -7.67 28.52
CA PRO A 263 20.43 -7.03 29.34
C PRO A 263 20.37 -5.50 29.26
N ASP A 264 19.83 -4.95 28.17
CA ASP A 264 19.71 -3.50 27.97
C ASP A 264 18.57 -2.90 28.82
N ALA A 265 17.68 -3.75 29.35
CA ALA A 265 16.57 -3.40 30.24
C ALA A 265 16.72 -4.10 31.60
N ASN A 266 17.93 -4.11 32.17
CA ASN A 266 18.23 -4.70 33.48
C ASN A 266 17.78 -6.17 33.65
N GLY A 267 17.85 -6.96 32.58
CA GLY A 267 17.45 -8.37 32.60
C GLY A 267 15.94 -8.62 32.50
N LEU A 268 15.12 -7.58 32.32
CA LEU A 268 13.68 -7.73 32.07
C LEU A 268 13.42 -8.53 30.78
N PRO A 269 12.28 -9.20 30.66
CA PRO A 269 11.90 -9.91 29.44
C PRO A 269 11.97 -9.08 28.14
N ASP A 270 12.32 -9.68 27.00
CA ASP A 270 12.35 -8.96 25.71
C ASP A 270 10.97 -8.89 25.02
N LEU A 271 10.00 -8.22 25.64
CA LEU A 271 8.60 -8.18 25.18
C LEU A 271 8.40 -7.60 23.77
N THR A 272 9.25 -6.68 23.35
CA THR A 272 9.20 -6.01 22.04
C THR A 272 10.07 -6.71 20.99
N ALA A 273 10.75 -7.80 21.37
CA ALA A 273 11.68 -8.53 20.52
C ALA A 273 12.74 -7.61 19.89
N ILE A 274 13.31 -6.70 20.67
CA ILE A 274 14.39 -5.81 20.20
C ILE A 274 15.64 -6.63 19.90
N ARG A 275 15.92 -7.66 20.72
CA ARG A 275 17.13 -8.47 20.64
C ARG A 275 17.10 -9.39 19.42
N LYS A 276 18.27 -9.58 18.82
CA LYS A 276 18.46 -10.52 17.70
C LYS A 276 18.13 -11.96 18.12
N THR A 277 18.48 -12.37 19.34
CA THR A 277 18.20 -13.72 19.86
C THR A 277 16.70 -14.03 19.84
N THR A 278 15.88 -13.09 20.29
CA THR A 278 14.41 -13.21 20.30
C THR A 278 13.84 -13.31 18.89
N LYS A 279 14.32 -12.45 17.96
CA LYS A 279 13.94 -12.50 16.55
C LYS A 279 14.32 -13.83 15.89
N ASN A 280 15.54 -14.32 16.16
CA ASN A 280 16.04 -15.58 15.64
C ASN A 280 15.28 -16.79 16.21
N GLY A 281 14.87 -16.74 17.49
CA GLY A 281 14.06 -17.79 18.10
C GLY A 281 12.71 -17.95 17.40
N ALA A 282 12.01 -16.85 17.13
CA ALA A 282 10.78 -16.89 16.33
C ALA A 282 11.06 -17.37 14.88
N GLY A 283 12.17 -16.94 14.29
CA GLY A 283 12.64 -17.40 12.97
C GLY A 283 12.84 -18.91 12.90
N ALA A 284 13.45 -19.51 13.91
CA ALA A 284 13.71 -20.95 13.98
C ALA A 284 12.43 -21.79 13.91
N ILE A 285 11.32 -21.34 14.52
CA ILE A 285 10.04 -22.05 14.41
C ILE A 285 9.54 -22.05 12.96
N TYR A 286 9.66 -20.92 12.27
CA TYR A 286 9.28 -20.83 10.87
C TYR A 286 10.17 -21.68 9.97
N ASP A 287 11.48 -21.70 10.23
CA ASP A 287 12.46 -22.45 9.47
C ASP A 287 12.26 -23.96 9.66
N GLU A 288 12.02 -24.44 10.88
CA GLU A 288 11.70 -25.85 11.15
C GLU A 288 10.40 -26.27 10.46
N ALA A 289 9.36 -25.43 10.49
CA ALA A 289 8.14 -25.69 9.75
C ALA A 289 8.39 -25.73 8.23
N ARG A 290 9.24 -24.84 7.70
CA ARG A 290 9.56 -24.78 6.26
C ARG A 290 10.26 -26.03 5.76
N LYS A 291 11.12 -26.66 6.57
CA LYS A 291 11.82 -27.93 6.23
C LYS A 291 10.87 -29.10 5.94
N THR A 292 9.62 -29.02 6.41
CA THR A 292 8.59 -30.06 6.16
C THR A 292 7.88 -29.90 4.81
N ILE A 293 8.14 -28.82 4.08
CA ILE A 293 7.51 -28.47 2.81
C ILE A 293 8.54 -28.65 1.70
N ALA A 294 8.21 -29.42 0.66
CA ALA A 294 9.08 -29.59 -0.51
C ALA A 294 9.31 -28.25 -1.23
N ASP A 295 10.44 -28.10 -1.93
CA ASP A 295 10.80 -26.82 -2.58
C ASP A 295 9.96 -26.51 -3.83
N ASP A 296 9.34 -27.53 -4.42
CA ASP A 296 8.43 -27.43 -5.56
C ASP A 296 6.96 -27.26 -5.15
N ASP A 297 6.62 -27.40 -3.86
CA ASP A 297 5.26 -27.20 -3.33
C ASP A 297 4.96 -25.71 -3.10
N VAL A 298 4.74 -24.99 -4.21
CA VAL A 298 4.51 -23.53 -4.24
C VAL A 298 3.32 -23.12 -3.35
N ASP A 299 2.27 -23.92 -3.30
CA ASP A 299 1.05 -23.60 -2.55
C ASP A 299 1.28 -23.66 -1.03
N ARG A 300 1.97 -24.70 -0.54
CA ARG A 300 2.32 -24.77 0.89
C ARG A 300 3.34 -23.72 1.28
N ILE A 301 4.26 -23.34 0.38
CA ILE A 301 5.19 -22.23 0.62
C ILE A 301 4.43 -20.90 0.76
N ALA A 302 3.45 -20.65 -0.11
CA ALA A 302 2.60 -19.47 -0.03
C ALA A 302 1.74 -19.46 1.24
N ALA A 303 1.19 -20.62 1.64
CA ALA A 303 0.44 -20.79 2.88
C ALA A 303 1.31 -20.56 4.12
N HIS A 304 2.54 -21.11 4.15
CA HIS A 304 3.54 -20.86 5.19
C HIS A 304 3.84 -19.37 5.31
N SER A 305 4.17 -18.70 4.21
CA SER A 305 4.45 -17.26 4.18
C SER A 305 3.26 -16.43 4.68
N SER A 306 2.04 -16.85 4.36
CA SER A 306 0.81 -16.21 4.83
C SER A 306 0.61 -16.39 6.33
N LEU A 307 0.91 -17.58 6.88
CA LEU A 307 0.86 -17.84 8.31
C LEU A 307 1.91 -17.02 9.07
N VAL A 308 3.16 -16.95 8.57
CA VAL A 308 4.21 -16.10 9.16
C VAL A 308 3.73 -14.65 9.27
N ARG A 309 3.16 -14.10 8.20
CA ARG A 309 2.62 -12.74 8.21
C ARG A 309 1.44 -12.60 9.17
N ALA A 310 0.53 -13.57 9.21
CA ALA A 310 -0.61 -13.57 10.14
C ALA A 310 -0.13 -13.53 11.60
N THR A 311 0.86 -14.37 11.96
CA THR A 311 1.48 -14.38 13.29
C THR A 311 2.15 -13.06 13.62
N GLN A 312 2.95 -12.51 12.71
CA GLN A 312 3.60 -11.20 12.92
C GLN A 312 2.59 -10.08 13.12
N ASN A 313 1.50 -10.08 12.35
CA ASN A 313 0.42 -9.10 12.48
C ASN A 313 -0.31 -9.21 13.82
N LYS A 314 -0.39 -10.43 14.39
CA LYS A 314 -1.01 -10.70 15.69
C LYS A 314 -0.09 -10.51 16.89
N ALA A 315 1.21 -10.38 16.69
CA ALA A 315 2.16 -10.29 17.79
C ALA A 315 1.94 -9.08 18.70
N SER A 316 1.58 -7.91 18.14
CA SER A 316 1.27 -6.73 18.95
C SER A 316 -0.10 -6.82 19.62
N ASP A 317 -1.10 -7.39 18.95
CA ASP A 317 -2.43 -7.66 19.54
C ASP A 317 -2.27 -8.56 20.78
N VAL A 318 -1.57 -9.69 20.64
CA VAL A 318 -1.35 -10.64 21.73
C VAL A 318 -0.57 -10.02 22.89
N LEU A 319 0.45 -9.20 22.61
CA LEU A 319 1.21 -8.50 23.65
C LEU A 319 0.32 -7.55 24.45
N VAL A 320 -0.50 -6.75 23.77
CA VAL A 320 -1.39 -5.78 24.42
C VAL A 320 -2.48 -6.50 25.21
N ASP A 321 -3.16 -7.48 24.60
CA ASP A 321 -4.17 -8.29 25.28
C ASP A 321 -3.61 -9.00 26.52
N TRP A 322 -2.36 -9.47 26.44
CA TRP A 322 -1.69 -10.09 27.57
C TRP A 322 -1.36 -9.08 28.68
N LEU A 323 -0.85 -7.89 28.34
CA LEU A 323 -0.61 -6.81 29.31
C LEU A 323 -1.91 -6.36 29.98
N ASP A 324 -2.98 -6.17 29.21
CA ASP A 324 -4.27 -5.70 29.73
C ASP A 324 -4.97 -6.77 30.58
N SER A 325 -4.65 -8.06 30.39
CA SER A 325 -5.20 -9.13 31.23
C SER A 325 -4.81 -9.00 32.70
N PHE A 326 -3.67 -8.39 33.01
CA PHE A 326 -3.26 -8.10 34.39
C PHE A 326 -4.18 -7.10 35.09
N ASP A 327 -4.80 -6.19 34.36
CA ASP A 327 -5.70 -5.19 34.94
C ASP A 327 -7.07 -5.79 35.32
N THR A 328 -7.40 -6.96 34.77
CA THR A 328 -8.64 -7.69 35.05
C THR A 328 -8.47 -8.85 36.04
N THR A 329 -7.23 -9.20 36.36
CA THR A 329 -6.89 -10.32 37.26
C THR A 329 -6.78 -9.80 38.70
N PRO A 330 -7.19 -10.56 39.74
CA PRO A 330 -7.03 -10.14 41.13
C PRO A 330 -5.60 -9.71 41.44
N ILE A 331 -5.45 -8.54 42.08
CA ILE A 331 -4.15 -7.88 42.25
C ILE A 331 -3.14 -8.74 43.01
N GLU A 332 -3.62 -9.60 43.91
CA GLU A 332 -2.83 -10.53 44.70
C GLU A 332 -2.15 -11.59 43.82
N GLU A 333 -2.86 -12.11 42.82
CA GLU A 333 -2.31 -13.07 41.86
C GLU A 333 -1.33 -12.38 40.90
N VAL A 334 -1.68 -11.16 40.47
CA VAL A 334 -0.85 -10.35 39.58
C VAL A 334 0.48 -10.00 40.24
N ARG A 335 0.49 -9.62 41.52
CA ARG A 335 1.72 -9.26 42.26
C ARG A 335 2.75 -10.38 42.26
N VAL A 336 2.33 -11.64 42.40
CA VAL A 336 3.26 -12.80 42.32
C VAL A 336 3.96 -12.84 40.96
N ILE A 337 3.22 -12.63 39.87
CA ILE A 337 3.78 -12.62 38.51
C ILE A 337 4.68 -11.40 38.31
N LEU A 338 4.26 -10.23 38.80
CA LEU A 338 5.06 -9.00 38.72
C LEU A 338 6.40 -9.15 39.44
N ASP A 339 6.40 -9.68 40.66
CA ASP A 339 7.63 -9.87 41.44
C ASP A 339 8.57 -10.90 40.79
N GLU A 340 8.02 -11.97 40.20
CA GLU A 340 8.82 -13.00 39.53
C GLU A 340 9.42 -12.51 38.19
N ARG A 341 8.63 -11.79 37.38
CA ARG A 341 8.95 -11.51 35.96
C ARG A 341 9.35 -10.07 35.69
N PHE A 342 8.96 -9.14 36.55
CA PHE A 342 9.13 -7.70 36.38
C PHE A 342 9.55 -7.06 37.71
N PRO A 343 10.74 -7.42 38.24
CA PRO A 343 11.23 -6.87 39.50
C PRO A 343 11.21 -5.33 39.45
N GLY A 344 10.52 -4.71 40.41
CA GLY A 344 10.28 -3.27 40.50
C GLY A 344 8.89 -2.80 40.02
N ALA A 345 8.10 -3.64 39.32
CA ALA A 345 6.74 -3.27 38.93
C ALA A 345 5.79 -3.14 40.16
N THR A 346 5.93 -4.04 41.13
CA THR A 346 5.16 -4.01 42.39
C THR A 346 5.50 -2.77 43.23
N ASP A 347 6.77 -2.37 43.26
CA ASP A 347 7.22 -1.16 43.96
C ASP A 347 6.55 0.08 43.36
N ARG A 348 6.48 0.18 42.02
CA ARG A 348 5.76 1.27 41.33
C ARG A 348 4.28 1.35 41.68
N LEU A 349 3.61 0.20 41.85
CA LEU A 349 2.21 0.17 42.28
C LEU A 349 2.07 0.69 43.72
N ASN A 350 2.98 0.28 44.61
CA ASN A 350 2.97 0.72 46.00
C ASN A 350 3.26 2.22 46.12
N GLU A 351 4.28 2.72 45.43
CA GLU A 351 4.63 4.14 45.38
C GLU A 351 3.46 4.99 44.86
N ASN A 352 2.76 4.55 43.81
CA ASN A 352 1.57 5.24 43.32
C ASN A 352 0.43 5.25 44.35
N ALA A 353 0.21 4.13 45.04
CA ALA A 353 -0.81 4.02 46.09
C ALA A 353 -0.49 4.90 47.31
N GLU A 354 0.78 4.97 47.73
CA GLU A 354 1.26 5.83 48.81
C GLU A 354 1.09 7.31 48.44
N LEU A 355 1.54 7.73 47.25
CA LEU A 355 1.33 9.09 46.74
C LEU A 355 -0.14 9.48 46.67
N ARG A 356 -1.02 8.53 46.30
CA ARG A 356 -2.48 8.74 46.29
C ARG A 356 -3.08 8.83 47.70
N ALA A 357 -2.49 8.18 48.70
CA ALA A 357 -2.94 8.22 50.08
C ALA A 357 -2.50 9.51 50.80
N GLU A 358 -1.36 10.09 50.41
CA GLU A 358 -0.87 11.38 50.93
C GLU A 358 -1.64 12.60 50.40
N LEU A 359 -2.27 12.46 49.23
CA LEU A 359 -2.97 13.55 48.54
C LEU A 359 -4.49 13.41 48.69
N ASN A 360 -5.18 14.54 48.89
CA ASN A 360 -6.63 14.57 48.89
C ASN A 360 -7.20 14.17 47.51
N GLU A 361 -8.42 13.63 47.49
CA GLU A 361 -9.11 13.24 46.25
C GLU A 361 -9.28 14.38 45.24
N ASP A 362 -9.47 15.60 45.74
CA ASP A 362 -9.61 16.80 44.91
C ASP A 362 -8.27 17.47 44.56
N ASP A 363 -7.11 16.91 44.96
CA ASP A 363 -5.82 17.52 44.66
C ASP A 363 -5.48 17.33 43.16
N PRO A 364 -5.28 18.41 42.37
CA PRO A 364 -4.96 18.31 40.95
C PRO A 364 -3.61 17.64 40.67
N LYS A 365 -2.76 17.46 41.68
CA LYS A 365 -1.50 16.73 41.58
C LYS A 365 -1.64 15.24 41.92
N ARG A 366 -2.81 14.80 42.41
CA ARG A 366 -3.06 13.40 42.71
C ARG A 366 -2.91 12.58 41.43
N PRO A 367 -1.96 11.63 41.36
CA PRO A 367 -1.78 10.84 40.16
C PRO A 367 -2.98 9.92 39.96
N ALA A 368 -3.27 9.62 38.70
CA ALA A 368 -4.22 8.56 38.35
C ALA A 368 -3.77 7.23 38.96
N GLU A 369 -4.73 6.35 39.21
CA GLU A 369 -4.45 5.02 39.73
C GLU A 369 -3.63 4.26 38.69
N LEU A 370 -2.47 3.76 39.12
CA LEU A 370 -1.59 3.01 38.25
C LEU A 370 -2.09 1.56 38.19
N SER A 371 -2.53 1.13 37.02
CA SER A 371 -2.87 -0.27 36.81
C SER A 371 -1.61 -1.15 36.72
N PRO A 372 -1.70 -2.46 36.98
CA PRO A 372 -0.58 -3.38 36.78
C PRO A 372 0.06 -3.31 35.40
N SER A 373 -0.75 -3.23 34.34
CA SER A 373 -0.24 -3.12 32.97
C SER A 373 0.55 -1.81 32.78
N GLU A 374 0.08 -0.70 33.34
CA GLU A 374 0.78 0.58 33.32
C GLU A 374 2.06 0.57 34.15
N ALA A 375 2.10 -0.15 35.27
CA ALA A 375 3.33 -0.32 36.05
C ALA A 375 4.41 -1.05 35.25
N ILE A 376 4.05 -2.10 34.50
CA ILE A 376 4.98 -2.75 33.56
C ILE A 376 5.41 -1.77 32.48
N ARG A 377 4.49 -1.03 31.84
CA ARG A 377 4.85 -0.04 30.81
C ARG A 377 5.80 1.04 31.33
N ALA A 378 5.57 1.54 32.54
CA ALA A 378 6.43 2.53 33.19
C ALA A 378 7.83 1.96 33.48
N LEU A 379 7.92 0.70 33.93
CA LEU A 379 9.18 0.02 34.15
C LEU A 379 10.03 -0.10 32.86
N TYR A 380 9.41 -0.45 31.73
CA TYR A 380 10.12 -0.49 30.44
C TYR A 380 10.50 0.90 29.92
N ALA A 381 9.68 1.93 30.23
CA ALA A 381 9.95 3.30 29.81
C ALA A 381 11.24 3.88 30.43
N ASP A 382 11.61 3.48 31.66
CA ASP A 382 12.90 3.85 32.27
C ASP A 382 14.12 3.39 31.46
N HIS A 383 13.92 2.32 30.68
CA HIS A 383 14.94 1.74 29.81
C HIS A 383 14.77 2.18 28.35
N GLU A 384 14.03 3.28 28.11
CA GLU A 384 13.73 3.84 26.79
C GLU A 384 12.98 2.86 25.86
N ILE A 385 12.34 1.83 26.42
CA ILE A 385 11.53 0.87 25.67
C ILE A 385 10.05 1.22 25.80
N ILE A 386 9.46 1.68 24.70
CA ILE A 386 8.04 2.01 24.67
C ILE A 386 7.25 0.76 24.32
N LEU A 387 6.50 0.23 25.29
CA LEU A 387 5.54 -0.84 25.06
C LEU A 387 4.26 -0.29 24.38
N PRO A 388 3.68 -1.03 23.42
CA PRO A 388 2.44 -0.58 22.77
C PRO A 388 1.27 -0.57 23.76
N ARG A 389 0.41 0.45 23.61
CA ARG A 389 -0.89 0.55 24.30
C ARG A 389 -2.04 -0.04 23.50
N TYR A 390 -1.86 -0.15 22.18
CA TYR A 390 -2.89 -0.60 21.26
C TYR A 390 -2.31 -1.67 20.34
N GLY A 391 -3.04 -2.77 20.22
CA GLY A 391 -2.77 -3.78 19.20
C GLY A 391 -2.92 -3.21 17.79
N ARG A 392 -2.38 -3.90 16.79
CA ARG A 392 -2.55 -3.53 15.38
C ARG A 392 -4.02 -3.49 14.96
N THR A 393 -4.82 -4.44 15.44
CA THR A 393 -6.25 -4.49 15.12
C THR A 393 -6.99 -3.30 15.70
N GLU A 394 -6.66 -2.91 16.93
CA GLU A 394 -7.29 -1.75 17.57
C GLU A 394 -6.83 -0.44 16.93
N LEU A 395 -5.55 -0.29 16.60
CA LEU A 395 -5.06 0.85 15.81
C LEU A 395 -5.80 0.98 14.48
N ALA A 396 -6.03 -0.13 13.77
CA ALA A 396 -6.79 -0.11 12.53
C ALA A 396 -8.27 0.27 12.73
N ARG A 397 -8.87 -0.02 13.90
CA ARG A 397 -10.22 0.42 14.25
C ARG A 397 -10.24 1.91 14.59
N ILE A 398 -9.28 2.37 15.38
CA ILE A 398 -9.09 3.79 15.70
C ILE A 398 -8.91 4.60 14.41
N ASP A 399 -8.04 4.17 13.50
CA ASP A 399 -7.85 4.83 12.19
C ASP A 399 -9.16 4.93 11.38
N ARG A 400 -10.01 3.89 11.43
CA ARG A 400 -11.33 3.93 10.76
C ARG A 400 -12.28 4.91 11.44
N ARG A 401 -12.28 4.95 12.77
CA ARG A 401 -13.09 5.90 13.55
C ARG A 401 -12.63 7.34 13.30
N VAL A 402 -11.33 7.60 13.28
CA VAL A 402 -10.76 8.92 12.94
C VAL A 402 -11.17 9.33 11.53
N LYS A 403 -11.04 8.45 10.53
CA LYS A 403 -11.52 8.74 9.17
C LYS A 403 -13.02 9.00 9.11
N ALA A 404 -13.83 8.26 9.87
CA ALA A 404 -15.27 8.48 9.97
C ALA A 404 -15.60 9.82 10.64
N LEU A 405 -14.81 10.22 11.65
CA LEU A 405 -14.91 11.52 12.32
C LEU A 405 -14.59 12.65 11.34
N ASP A 406 -13.50 12.54 10.58
CA ASP A 406 -13.12 13.55 9.58
C ASP A 406 -14.14 13.66 8.45
N ALA A 407 -14.69 12.52 8.00
CA ALA A 407 -15.76 12.50 7.02
C ALA A 407 -17.04 13.19 7.56
N ALA A 408 -17.41 12.92 8.81
CA ALA A 408 -18.57 13.53 9.45
C ALA A 408 -18.38 15.04 9.66
N LYS A 409 -17.20 15.48 10.09
CA LYS A 409 -16.84 16.91 10.19
C LYS A 409 -16.94 17.60 8.84
N LYS A 410 -16.35 17.02 7.79
CA LYS A 410 -16.39 17.57 6.44
C LYS A 410 -17.82 17.64 5.89
N GLU A 411 -18.66 16.66 6.19
CA GLU A 411 -20.07 16.66 5.81
C GLU A 411 -20.86 17.74 6.56
N LEU A 412 -20.56 17.94 7.84
CA LEU A 412 -21.15 19.02 8.65
C LEU A 412 -20.77 20.39 8.10
N ASP A 413 -19.49 20.60 7.78
CA ASP A 413 -18.99 21.86 7.20
C ASP A 413 -19.62 22.12 5.82
N ALA A 414 -19.84 21.08 5.01
CA ALA A 414 -20.48 21.19 3.69
C ALA A 414 -21.98 21.51 3.76
N LEU A 415 -22.64 21.33 4.91
CA LEU A 415 -24.07 21.59 5.05
C LEU A 415 -24.41 23.06 5.28
N ASP A 416 -23.46 23.89 5.72
CA ASP A 416 -23.60 25.35 5.91
C ASP A 416 -24.97 25.79 6.50
N GLY A 417 -25.50 25.02 7.46
CA GLY A 417 -26.81 25.28 8.10
C GLY A 417 -28.06 24.99 7.23
N ALA A 418 -27.91 24.54 5.99
CA ALA A 418 -29.02 24.32 5.05
C ALA A 418 -30.00 23.20 5.47
N ASN A 419 -29.58 22.27 6.33
CA ASN A 419 -30.43 21.20 6.84
C ASN A 419 -30.26 20.99 8.36
N PRO A 420 -31.08 21.63 9.21
CA PRO A 420 -30.91 21.60 10.67
C PRO A 420 -31.02 20.19 11.25
N LYS A 421 -31.85 19.31 10.67
CA LYS A 421 -31.99 17.93 11.15
C LYS A 421 -30.71 17.13 10.92
N LYS A 422 -30.11 17.27 9.73
CA LYS A 422 -28.85 16.58 9.38
C LYS A 422 -27.65 17.14 10.12
N THR A 423 -27.65 18.46 10.39
CA THR A 423 -26.65 19.12 11.23
C THR A 423 -26.64 18.55 12.65
N GLU A 424 -27.80 18.42 13.30
CA GLU A 424 -27.87 17.84 14.65
C GLU A 424 -27.50 16.35 14.68
N GLU A 425 -27.89 15.58 13.66
CA GLU A 425 -27.48 14.17 13.51
C GLU A 425 -25.96 14.02 13.39
N LEU A 426 -25.31 14.84 12.57
CA LEU A 426 -23.86 14.81 12.39
C LEU A 426 -23.12 15.29 13.64
N LYS A 427 -23.62 16.30 14.35
CA LYS A 427 -23.06 16.71 15.66
C LYS A 427 -23.13 15.57 16.67
N GLY A 428 -24.26 14.87 16.75
CA GLY A 428 -24.42 13.67 17.58
C GLY A 428 -23.37 12.61 17.24
N LYS A 429 -23.28 12.25 15.95
CA LYS A 429 -22.29 11.26 15.44
C LYS A 429 -20.84 11.68 15.70
N ILE A 430 -20.51 12.96 15.58
CA ILE A 430 -19.18 13.50 15.89
C ILE A 430 -18.86 13.34 17.38
N ASN A 431 -19.82 13.62 18.26
CA ASN A 431 -19.64 13.45 19.71
C ASN A 431 -19.45 11.98 20.08
N ASP A 432 -20.26 11.09 19.52
CA ASP A 432 -20.15 9.64 19.74
C ASP A 432 -18.79 9.11 19.26
N LEU A 433 -18.34 9.51 18.06
CA LEU A 433 -17.03 9.12 17.53
C LEU A 433 -15.87 9.69 18.36
N LYS A 434 -15.97 10.94 18.85
CA LYS A 434 -14.96 11.52 19.75
C LYS A 434 -14.87 10.76 21.07
N ALA A 435 -15.99 10.28 21.61
CA ALA A 435 -16.00 9.50 22.84
C ALA A 435 -15.35 8.10 22.68
N GLU A 436 -15.42 7.51 21.48
CA GLU A 436 -14.82 6.20 21.19
C GLU A 436 -13.33 6.25 20.79
N ILE A 437 -12.82 7.41 20.37
CA ILE A 437 -11.43 7.58 19.95
C ILE A 437 -10.59 8.03 21.15
N PRO A 438 -9.50 7.31 21.50
CA PRO A 438 -8.64 7.76 22.59
C PRO A 438 -8.08 9.16 22.31
N GLU A 439 -7.99 10.00 23.34
CA GLU A 439 -7.62 11.42 23.21
C GLU A 439 -6.27 11.62 22.51
N THR A 440 -5.34 10.67 22.65
CA THR A 440 -4.03 10.68 21.97
C THR A 440 -4.12 10.65 20.43
N PHE A 441 -5.24 10.19 19.86
CA PHE A 441 -5.50 10.14 18.41
C PHE A 441 -6.47 11.21 17.94
N LEU A 442 -7.13 11.91 18.87
CA LEU A 442 -7.85 13.13 18.52
C LEU A 442 -6.78 14.20 18.30
N GLU A 443 -6.63 14.62 17.05
CA GLU A 443 -5.81 15.80 16.79
C GLU A 443 -6.29 16.93 17.71
N LYS A 444 -5.36 17.48 18.51
CA LYS A 444 -5.56 18.77 19.18
C LYS A 444 -5.49 19.89 18.15
N THR A 445 -6.20 19.74 17.03
CA THR A 445 -6.41 20.84 16.10
C THR A 445 -7.38 21.78 16.80
N PRO A 446 -6.96 23.02 17.15
CA PRO A 446 -7.90 24.01 17.64
C PRO A 446 -9.04 24.11 16.61
N GLU A 447 -10.28 24.17 17.09
CA GLU A 447 -11.41 24.38 16.20
C GLU A 447 -11.12 25.62 15.35
N LYS A 448 -11.13 25.44 14.02
CA LYS A 448 -10.91 26.56 13.10
C LYS A 448 -11.91 27.64 13.46
N THR A 449 -11.40 28.84 13.73
CA THR A 449 -12.20 30.03 13.94
C THR A 449 -13.05 30.30 12.70
N ASP A 450 -14.17 31.00 12.84
CA ASP A 450 -15.00 31.39 11.68
C ASP A 450 -14.19 32.16 10.63
N ALA A 451 -13.18 32.92 11.08
CA ALA A 451 -12.23 33.61 10.21
C ALA A 451 -11.36 32.66 9.36
N GLU A 452 -10.89 31.55 9.94
CA GLU A 452 -10.12 30.54 9.21
C GLU A 452 -10.99 29.75 8.24
N ARG A 453 -12.24 29.45 8.62
CA ARG A 453 -13.22 28.82 7.72
C ARG A 453 -13.57 29.74 6.55
N ALA A 454 -13.81 31.02 6.82
CA ALA A 454 -14.05 32.03 5.79
C ALA A 454 -12.84 32.16 4.84
N LYS A 455 -11.61 32.16 5.38
CA LYS A 455 -10.39 32.20 4.57
C LYS A 455 -10.24 30.99 3.66
N GLU A 456 -10.52 29.78 4.15
CA GLU A 456 -10.48 28.57 3.33
C GLU A 456 -11.56 28.57 2.24
N ALA A 457 -12.77 29.05 2.55
CA ALA A 457 -13.83 29.23 1.56
C ALA A 457 -13.42 30.22 0.46
N LEU A 458 -12.79 31.34 0.82
CA LEU A 458 -12.27 32.32 -0.14
C LEU A 458 -11.18 31.74 -1.06
N GLU A 459 -10.26 30.94 -0.52
CA GLU A 459 -9.24 30.24 -1.33
C GLU A 459 -9.87 29.21 -2.27
N ALA A 460 -10.92 28.51 -1.84
CA ALA A 460 -11.66 27.59 -2.71
C ALA A 460 -12.37 28.34 -3.87
N VAL A 461 -13.00 29.49 -3.58
CA VAL A 461 -13.61 30.36 -4.60
C VAL A 461 -12.56 30.85 -5.59
N LYS A 462 -11.41 31.33 -5.10
CA LYS A 462 -10.29 31.77 -5.94
C LYS A 462 -9.81 30.66 -6.89
N ALA A 463 -9.60 29.45 -6.36
CA ALA A 463 -9.20 28.30 -7.18
C ALA A 463 -10.27 27.91 -8.22
N ALA A 464 -11.56 28.04 -7.89
CA ALA A 464 -12.65 27.82 -8.83
C ALA A 464 -12.69 28.89 -9.93
N MET A 465 -12.50 30.17 -9.59
CA MET A 465 -12.43 31.28 -10.54
C MET A 465 -11.26 31.12 -11.52
N GLU A 466 -10.08 30.69 -11.06
CA GLU A 466 -8.95 30.42 -11.95
C GLU A 466 -9.26 29.31 -12.97
N ARG A 467 -9.91 28.23 -12.54
CA ARG A 467 -10.34 27.14 -13.43
C ARG A 467 -11.38 27.63 -14.44
N ALA A 468 -12.35 28.42 -13.98
CA ALA A 468 -13.37 29.04 -14.83
C ALA A 468 -12.72 29.96 -15.88
N GLY A 469 -11.75 30.79 -15.47
CA GLY A 469 -10.99 31.66 -16.38
C GLY A 469 -10.20 30.89 -17.44
N LYS A 470 -9.53 29.79 -17.06
CA LYS A 470 -8.85 28.89 -18.03
C LYS A 470 -9.82 28.28 -19.04
N ARG A 471 -11.05 27.95 -18.64
CA ARG A 471 -12.09 27.43 -19.54
C ARG A 471 -12.68 28.54 -20.43
N ALA A 472 -12.93 29.73 -19.87
CA ALA A 472 -13.43 30.89 -20.60
C ALA A 472 -12.48 31.32 -21.74
N LYS A 473 -11.15 31.24 -21.52
CA LYS A 473 -10.14 31.50 -22.56
C LYS A 473 -10.24 30.57 -23.78
N LYS A 474 -10.79 29.37 -23.62
CA LYS A 474 -10.98 28.39 -24.71
C LYS A 474 -12.22 28.63 -25.56
N VAL A 475 -13.13 29.51 -25.12
CA VAL A 475 -14.34 29.86 -25.86
C VAL A 475 -13.97 30.70 -27.09
N LYS A 476 -14.36 30.24 -28.28
CA LYS A 476 -13.87 30.83 -29.55
C LYS A 476 -14.76 31.96 -30.09
N THR A 477 -16.07 31.88 -29.90
CA THR A 477 -17.00 32.84 -30.50
C THR A 477 -17.24 34.07 -29.63
N ALA A 478 -17.41 35.24 -30.24
CA ALA A 478 -17.66 36.49 -29.53
C ALA A 478 -18.97 36.46 -28.72
N ALA A 479 -20.02 35.86 -29.27
CA ALA A 479 -21.31 35.71 -28.59
C ALA A 479 -21.22 34.86 -27.31
N GLN A 480 -20.50 33.72 -27.37
CA GLN A 480 -20.29 32.88 -26.19
C GLN A 480 -19.35 33.54 -25.17
N LYS A 481 -18.32 34.28 -25.62
CA LYS A 481 -17.48 35.08 -24.72
C LYS A 481 -18.28 36.13 -23.98
N ASN A 482 -19.20 36.82 -24.66
CA ASN A 482 -20.06 37.83 -24.02
C ASN A 482 -21.01 37.19 -23.01
N LYS A 483 -21.59 36.02 -23.30
CA LYS A 483 -22.42 35.29 -22.34
C LYS A 483 -21.64 34.90 -21.08
N VAL A 484 -20.44 34.34 -21.24
CA VAL A 484 -19.56 33.99 -20.11
C VAL A 484 -19.15 35.22 -19.31
N LYS A 485 -18.89 36.36 -19.97
CA LYS A 485 -18.61 37.63 -19.27
C LYS A 485 -19.81 38.08 -18.45
N THR A 486 -21.02 38.07 -19.02
CA THR A 486 -22.24 38.48 -18.30
C THR A 486 -22.50 37.60 -17.07
N GLU A 487 -22.36 36.29 -17.21
CA GLU A 487 -22.50 35.35 -16.08
C GLU A 487 -21.41 35.58 -15.01
N ALA A 488 -20.16 35.83 -15.43
CA ALA A 488 -19.08 36.17 -14.50
C ALA A 488 -19.33 37.49 -13.76
N TYR A 489 -19.81 38.54 -14.44
CA TYR A 489 -20.16 39.82 -13.81
C TYR A 489 -21.33 39.69 -12.84
N ALA A 490 -22.33 38.86 -13.16
CA ALA A 490 -23.44 38.58 -12.24
C ALA A 490 -22.94 37.88 -10.96
N LEU A 491 -22.03 36.92 -11.11
CA LEU A 491 -21.43 36.21 -9.96
C LEU A 491 -20.56 37.14 -9.11
N ILE A 492 -19.77 38.03 -9.72
CA ILE A 492 -18.95 39.03 -9.00
C ILE A 492 -19.85 40.02 -8.25
N ARG A 493 -20.96 40.48 -8.86
CA ARG A 493 -21.90 41.38 -8.18
C ARG A 493 -22.56 40.73 -6.97
N GLY A 494 -23.08 39.50 -7.12
CA GLY A 494 -23.64 38.76 -5.99
C GLY A 494 -22.63 38.58 -4.86
N PHE A 495 -21.37 38.29 -5.19
CA PHE A 495 -20.31 38.14 -4.20
C PHE A 495 -19.93 39.45 -3.49
N ILE A 496 -19.96 40.57 -4.20
CA ILE A 496 -19.76 41.91 -3.64
C ILE A 496 -20.89 42.25 -2.66
N ASP A 497 -22.14 41.99 -3.05
CA ASP A 497 -23.33 42.26 -2.24
C ASP A 497 -23.33 41.40 -0.96
N ASP A 498 -23.01 40.10 -1.08
CA ASP A 498 -22.98 39.17 0.05
C ASP A 498 -21.87 39.48 1.06
N LEU A 499 -20.72 40.00 0.61
CA LEU A 499 -19.61 40.41 1.46
C LEU A 499 -19.68 41.87 1.94
N GLY A 500 -20.66 42.64 1.46
CA GLY A 500 -20.77 44.07 1.75
C GLY A 500 -19.54 44.87 1.32
N LEU A 501 -18.87 44.46 0.22
CA LEU A 501 -17.64 45.12 -0.24
C LEU A 501 -17.97 46.46 -0.89
N ASP A 502 -17.37 47.54 -0.40
CA ASP A 502 -17.45 48.84 -1.04
C ASP A 502 -16.49 48.91 -2.23
N VAL A 503 -17.03 48.65 -3.42
CA VAL A 503 -16.33 48.74 -4.70
C VAL A 503 -16.29 50.16 -5.28
N THR A 504 -16.93 51.16 -4.64
CA THR A 504 -16.89 52.54 -5.15
C THR A 504 -15.46 53.12 -5.16
N ALA A 505 -14.58 52.60 -4.29
CA ALA A 505 -13.16 52.96 -4.27
C ALA A 505 -12.30 52.28 -5.38
N LEU A 506 -12.84 51.30 -6.11
CA LEU A 506 -12.14 50.56 -7.17
C LEU A 506 -12.50 51.03 -8.58
N LEU A 507 -13.49 51.91 -8.71
CA LEU A 507 -13.71 52.66 -9.93
C LEU A 507 -12.60 53.72 -10.01
N PRO A 508 -11.70 53.69 -11.00
CA PRO A 508 -10.85 54.85 -11.24
C PRO A 508 -11.79 56.04 -11.41
N ALA A 509 -11.55 57.13 -10.67
CA ALA A 509 -12.13 58.41 -11.04
C ALA A 509 -11.73 58.62 -12.50
N ASP A 510 -12.70 58.57 -13.41
CA ASP A 510 -12.47 58.86 -14.82
C ASP A 510 -11.78 60.22 -14.86
N ASP A 511 -10.50 60.24 -15.25
CA ASP A 511 -9.81 61.46 -15.61
C ASP A 511 -10.64 62.11 -16.71
N GLU A 512 -11.12 63.32 -16.42
CA GLU A 512 -11.80 64.19 -17.37
C GLU A 512 -10.90 64.41 -18.60
N GLU A 513 -11.32 63.90 -19.77
CA GLU A 513 -11.20 64.57 -21.08
C GLU A 513 -12.13 63.99 -22.15
#